data_AF-A0A821L9S9-F1
#
_entry.id   AF-A0A821L9S9-F1
#
_cell.length_a   1.000
_cell.length_b   1.000
_cell.length_c   1.000
_cell.angle_alpha   90.00
_cell.angle_beta   90.00
_cell.angle_gamma   90.00
#
_symmetry.space_group_name_H-M   'P 1'
#
loop_
_entity.id
_entity.type
_entity.pdbx_description
1 polymer ?
#
loop_
_entity_poly.entity_id
_entity_poly.type
_entity_poly.pdbx_seq_one_letter_code
_entity_poly.pdbx_strand_id
1 'polypeptide(L)'
;MATGFMSLCDQILSASSPYTPYDVSKKPLSTLLNDMTHYVATVVQVDNGDDSIIYGLQILLLSDVERVRAASLRALRYSIHRTTIFDKFLQYRLDYLVCRSLTIDLRNARERLEAYKFIRRLFLLYPQRLPHSFVYVLDAIVASSHFISIPRTGNSTPIVRSDQMVKCCLELLCEIALQNPHILHDCHAINTMLKYIVDLEQDELRESVLYALLHAVDRFTINDNSEPTMIDSVDPNGPAL
;
A
#
# COMPACT_ATOMS: atom_id res chain seq x y z
N MET A 1 -18.78 -13.69 -18.66
CA MET A 1 -18.79 -12.43 -17.86
C MET A 1 -17.47 -11.67 -17.97
N ALA A 2 -16.32 -12.36 -17.93
CA ALA A 2 -14.99 -11.82 -18.28
C ALA A 2 -14.94 -10.92 -19.56
N THR A 3 -15.68 -11.28 -20.62
CA THR A 3 -15.77 -10.50 -21.87
C THR A 3 -16.38 -9.11 -21.67
N GLY A 4 -17.31 -8.96 -20.72
CA GLY A 4 -17.94 -7.67 -20.41
C GLY A 4 -17.00 -6.72 -19.69
N PHE A 5 -16.17 -7.22 -18.77
CA PHE A 5 -15.20 -6.38 -18.06
C PHE A 5 -14.06 -5.90 -18.98
N MET A 6 -13.54 -6.78 -19.84
CA MET A 6 -12.50 -6.40 -20.80
C MET A 6 -13.03 -5.38 -21.82
N SER A 7 -14.25 -5.56 -22.32
CA SER A 7 -14.89 -4.55 -23.18
C SER A 7 -15.05 -3.20 -22.49
N LEU A 8 -15.34 -3.19 -21.19
CA LEU A 8 -15.42 -1.97 -20.39
C LEU A 8 -14.03 -1.32 -20.21
N CYS A 9 -12.98 -2.13 -20.01
CA CYS A 9 -11.60 -1.64 -19.97
C CYS A 9 -11.19 -1.00 -21.30
N ASP A 10 -11.53 -1.62 -22.43
CA ASP A 10 -11.25 -1.07 -23.77
C ASP A 10 -11.99 0.25 -24.00
N GLN A 11 -13.24 0.35 -23.54
CA GLN A 11 -14.01 1.60 -23.58
C GLN A 11 -13.34 2.69 -22.74
N ILE A 12 -12.86 2.39 -21.53
CA ILE A 12 -12.14 3.33 -20.68
C ILE A 12 -10.84 3.78 -21.34
N LEU A 13 -10.04 2.85 -21.88
CA LEU A 13 -8.77 3.16 -22.52
C LEU A 13 -8.99 4.04 -23.76
N SER A 14 -9.98 3.71 -24.58
CA SER A 14 -10.35 4.52 -25.74
C SER A 14 -10.81 5.93 -25.33
N ALA A 15 -11.63 6.06 -24.29
CA ALA A 15 -12.10 7.35 -23.79
C ALA A 15 -11.02 8.17 -23.07
N SER A 16 -9.93 7.51 -22.61
CA SER A 16 -8.80 8.16 -21.96
C SER A 16 -7.74 8.67 -22.95
N SER A 17 -7.77 8.22 -24.20
CA SER A 17 -6.78 8.59 -25.21
C SER A 17 -7.00 10.01 -25.72
N PRO A 18 -5.95 10.87 -25.72
CA PRO A 18 -6.05 12.24 -26.20
C PRO A 18 -6.26 12.35 -27.72
N TYR A 19 -6.13 11.23 -28.45
CA TYR A 19 -6.23 11.18 -29.91
C TYR A 19 -7.58 10.69 -30.43
N THR A 20 -8.53 10.32 -29.55
CA THR A 20 -9.86 9.93 -30.03
C THR A 20 -10.71 11.16 -30.33
N PRO A 21 -11.37 11.23 -31.50
CA PRO A 21 -12.28 12.32 -31.82
C PRO A 21 -13.39 12.38 -30.76
N TYR A 22 -13.71 13.61 -30.33
CA TYR A 22 -14.79 13.91 -29.38
C TYR A 22 -16.12 13.41 -29.96
N ASP A 23 -16.59 12.28 -29.46
CA ASP A 23 -17.84 11.66 -29.88
C ASP A 23 -18.87 11.84 -28.76
N VAL A 24 -19.90 12.66 -29.03
CA VAL A 24 -20.97 13.03 -28.09
C VAL A 24 -21.81 11.80 -27.67
N SER A 25 -21.74 10.69 -28.43
CA SER A 25 -22.44 9.44 -28.11
C SER A 25 -21.73 8.58 -27.05
N LYS A 26 -20.45 8.85 -26.75
CA LYS A 26 -19.68 8.07 -25.78
C LYS A 26 -20.05 8.48 -24.35
N LYS A 27 -20.31 7.48 -23.51
CA LYS A 27 -20.50 7.68 -22.06
C LYS A 27 -19.32 8.49 -21.49
N PRO A 28 -19.57 9.47 -20.60
CA PRO A 28 -18.49 10.23 -20.01
C PRO A 28 -17.59 9.31 -19.17
N LEU A 29 -16.29 9.58 -19.18
CA LEU A 29 -15.27 8.78 -18.48
C LEU A 29 -15.63 8.56 -17.00
N SER A 30 -16.18 9.58 -16.32
CA SER A 30 -16.61 9.46 -14.93
C SER A 30 -17.68 8.39 -14.71
N THR A 31 -18.63 8.25 -15.65
CA THR A 31 -19.68 7.23 -15.56
C THR A 31 -19.10 5.85 -15.84
N LEU A 32 -18.21 5.72 -16.83
CA LEU A 32 -17.52 4.44 -17.09
C LEU A 32 -16.69 3.95 -15.89
N LEU A 33 -15.99 4.85 -15.20
CA LEU A 33 -15.20 4.51 -14.01
C LEU A 33 -16.08 4.12 -12.81
N ASN A 34 -17.26 4.74 -12.67
CA ASN A 34 -18.24 4.36 -11.65
C ASN A 34 -18.90 3.01 -11.99
N ASP A 35 -19.29 2.81 -13.25
CA ASP A 35 -19.84 1.55 -13.77
C ASP A 35 -18.83 0.42 -13.53
N MET A 36 -17.53 0.64 -13.79
CA MET A 36 -16.46 -0.30 -13.48
C MET A 36 -16.42 -0.67 -12.00
N THR A 37 -16.40 0.34 -11.13
CA THR A 37 -16.28 0.14 -9.68
C THR A 37 -17.49 -0.63 -9.15
N HIS A 38 -18.70 -0.30 -9.65
CA HIS A 38 -19.93 -0.99 -9.30
C HIS A 38 -19.93 -2.43 -9.83
N TYR A 39 -19.52 -2.65 -11.08
CA TYR A 39 -19.39 -3.98 -11.68
C TYR A 39 -18.46 -4.87 -10.86
N VAL A 40 -17.28 -4.35 -10.50
CA VAL A 40 -16.33 -5.08 -9.66
C VAL A 40 -16.93 -5.37 -8.28
N ALA A 41 -17.60 -4.39 -7.66
CA ALA A 41 -18.22 -4.59 -6.36
C ALA A 41 -19.34 -5.64 -6.36
N THR A 42 -20.12 -5.77 -7.44
CA THR A 42 -21.20 -6.76 -7.54
C THR A 42 -20.72 -8.13 -8.00
N VAL A 43 -19.87 -8.18 -9.02
CA VAL A 43 -19.45 -9.44 -9.67
C VAL A 43 -18.42 -10.19 -8.83
N VAL A 44 -17.49 -9.48 -8.18
CA VAL A 44 -16.45 -10.13 -7.36
C VAL A 44 -17.03 -10.75 -6.08
N GLN A 45 -18.25 -10.38 -5.66
CA GLN A 45 -18.95 -11.09 -4.59
C GLN A 45 -19.52 -12.45 -5.03
N VAL A 46 -19.76 -12.63 -6.33
CA VAL A 46 -20.44 -13.80 -6.90
C VAL A 46 -19.45 -14.81 -7.49
N ASP A 47 -18.41 -14.34 -8.18
CA ASP A 47 -17.45 -15.22 -8.87
C ASP A 47 -16.11 -15.38 -8.13
N ASN A 48 -15.50 -16.56 -8.28
CA ASN A 48 -14.29 -17.02 -7.57
C ASN A 48 -12.98 -16.30 -7.97
N GLY A 49 -13.04 -15.02 -8.36
CA GLY A 49 -11.86 -14.22 -8.71
C GLY A 49 -11.33 -14.54 -10.10
N ASP A 50 -12.12 -14.19 -11.12
CA ASP A 50 -11.72 -14.27 -12.52
C ASP A 50 -10.42 -13.49 -12.76
N ASP A 51 -9.39 -14.18 -13.28
CA ASP A 51 -8.09 -13.58 -13.60
C ASP A 51 -8.20 -12.40 -14.56
N SER A 52 -9.22 -12.39 -15.43
CA SER A 52 -9.51 -11.30 -16.35
C SER A 52 -9.79 -9.98 -15.64
N ILE A 53 -10.39 -10.01 -14.44
CA ILE A 53 -10.68 -8.77 -13.69
C ILE A 53 -9.39 -8.18 -13.15
N ILE A 54 -8.54 -9.01 -12.54
CA ILE A 54 -7.25 -8.57 -11.99
C ILE A 54 -6.34 -8.08 -13.13
N TYR A 55 -6.31 -8.79 -14.24
CA TYR A 55 -5.55 -8.41 -15.43
C TYR A 55 -6.05 -7.10 -16.07
N GLY A 56 -7.36 -6.91 -16.21
CA GLY A 56 -7.92 -5.66 -16.72
C GLY A 56 -7.61 -4.46 -15.80
N LEU A 57 -7.71 -4.65 -14.48
CA LEU A 57 -7.32 -3.62 -13.50
C LEU A 57 -5.82 -3.29 -13.58
N GLN A 58 -4.96 -4.29 -13.81
CA GLN A 58 -3.52 -4.08 -14.03
C GLN A 58 -3.26 -3.15 -15.21
N ILE A 59 -3.94 -3.37 -16.34
CA ILE A 59 -3.82 -2.52 -17.52
C ILE A 59 -4.25 -1.08 -17.21
N LEU A 60 -5.38 -0.91 -16.51
CA LEU A 60 -5.90 0.41 -16.18
C LEU A 60 -5.02 1.18 -15.18
N LEU A 61 -4.29 0.49 -14.29
CA LEU A 61 -3.29 1.09 -13.40
C LEU A 61 -2.08 1.67 -14.17
N LEU A 62 -1.82 1.18 -15.38
CA LEU A 62 -0.75 1.69 -16.25
C LEU A 62 -1.19 2.89 -17.11
N SER A 63 -2.47 3.28 -17.07
CA SER A 63 -2.98 4.43 -17.81
C SER A 63 -2.26 5.73 -17.42
N ASP A 64 -2.08 6.65 -18.37
CA ASP A 64 -1.52 8.00 -18.11
C ASP A 64 -2.49 8.92 -17.35
N VAL A 65 -3.78 8.59 -17.32
CA VAL A 65 -4.82 9.42 -16.71
C VAL A 65 -4.98 9.10 -15.21
N GLU A 66 -4.72 10.09 -14.34
CA GLU A 66 -4.85 9.97 -12.87
C GLU A 66 -6.22 9.40 -12.45
N ARG A 67 -7.31 9.89 -13.05
CA ARG A 67 -8.68 9.46 -12.71
C ARG A 67 -8.90 7.97 -12.96
N VAL A 68 -8.30 7.43 -14.03
CA VAL A 68 -8.40 6.01 -14.38
C VAL A 68 -7.63 5.18 -13.37
N ARG A 69 -6.39 5.57 -13.03
CA ARG A 69 -5.58 4.88 -12.02
C ARG A 69 -6.25 4.90 -10.65
N ALA A 70 -6.75 6.06 -10.20
CA ALA A 70 -7.44 6.19 -8.92
C ALA A 70 -8.71 5.32 -8.83
N ALA A 71 -9.54 5.30 -9.90
CA ALA A 71 -10.71 4.44 -9.95
C ALA A 71 -10.34 2.95 -9.98
N SER A 72 -9.24 2.60 -10.64
CA SER A 72 -8.73 1.23 -10.69
C SER A 72 -8.26 0.74 -9.32
N LEU A 73 -7.54 1.58 -8.56
CA LEU A 73 -7.16 1.30 -7.16
C LEU A 73 -8.40 1.14 -6.27
N ARG A 74 -9.44 1.95 -6.50
CA ARG A 74 -10.71 1.83 -5.78
C ARG A 74 -11.42 0.50 -6.11
N ALA A 75 -11.51 0.12 -7.37
CA ALA A 75 -12.09 -1.15 -7.80
C ALA A 75 -11.27 -2.34 -7.26
N LEU A 76 -9.95 -2.25 -7.30
CA LEU A 76 -9.03 -3.24 -6.72
C LEU A 76 -9.30 -3.40 -5.21
N ARG A 77 -9.52 -2.31 -4.48
CA ARG A 77 -9.88 -2.33 -3.05
C ARG A 77 -11.16 -3.09 -2.76
N TYR A 78 -12.18 -3.00 -3.63
CA TYR A 78 -13.41 -3.78 -3.49
C TYR A 78 -13.23 -5.24 -3.92
N SER A 79 -12.23 -5.52 -4.76
CA SER A 79 -11.94 -6.89 -5.20
C SER A 79 -11.31 -7.73 -4.09
N ILE A 80 -10.53 -7.13 -3.20
CA ILE A 80 -9.79 -7.87 -2.17
C ILE A 80 -10.68 -8.14 -0.95
N HIS A 81 -11.23 -9.36 -0.93
CA HIS A 81 -12.02 -9.90 0.18
C HIS A 81 -11.70 -11.37 0.47
N ARG A 82 -10.98 -12.07 -0.43
CA ARG A 82 -10.56 -13.47 -0.29
C ARG A 82 -9.04 -13.59 -0.42
N THR A 83 -8.48 -14.62 0.23
CA THR A 83 -7.05 -14.93 0.19
C THR A 83 -6.59 -15.29 -1.22
N THR A 84 -7.43 -15.99 -2.00
CA THR A 84 -7.12 -16.38 -3.39
C THR A 84 -6.86 -15.19 -4.31
N ILE A 85 -7.65 -14.13 -4.18
CA ILE A 85 -7.46 -12.88 -4.95
C ILE A 85 -6.20 -12.17 -4.49
N PHE A 86 -5.90 -12.21 -3.19
CA PHE A 86 -4.68 -11.66 -2.64
C PHE A 86 -3.42 -12.41 -3.14
N ASP A 87 -3.47 -13.73 -3.21
CA ASP A 87 -2.37 -14.54 -3.74
C ASP A 87 -2.10 -14.21 -5.21
N LYS A 88 -3.16 -14.07 -6.01
CA LYS A 88 -3.07 -13.59 -7.41
C LYS A 88 -2.50 -12.17 -7.50
N PHE A 89 -2.93 -11.27 -6.63
CA PHE A 89 -2.41 -9.90 -6.56
C PHE A 89 -0.89 -9.88 -6.35
N LEU A 90 -0.37 -10.74 -5.46
CA LEU A 90 1.06 -10.90 -5.22
C LEU A 90 1.78 -11.57 -6.40
N GLN A 91 1.17 -12.61 -6.97
CA GLN A 91 1.71 -13.32 -8.14
C GLN A 91 1.90 -12.37 -9.34
N TYR A 92 0.95 -11.48 -9.59
CA TYR A 92 1.02 -10.49 -10.67
C TYR A 92 1.82 -9.23 -10.31
N ARG A 93 2.45 -9.17 -9.13
CA ARG A 93 3.30 -8.06 -8.68
C ARG A 93 2.63 -6.69 -8.72
N LEU A 94 1.32 -6.68 -8.45
CA LEU A 94 0.52 -5.46 -8.43
C LEU A 94 0.88 -4.53 -7.26
N ASP A 95 1.56 -5.06 -6.25
CA ASP A 95 2.15 -4.29 -5.15
C ASP A 95 3.06 -3.16 -5.67
N TYR A 96 3.88 -3.42 -6.70
CA TYR A 96 4.73 -2.40 -7.32
C TYR A 96 3.94 -1.29 -8.02
N LEU A 97 2.81 -1.62 -8.64
CA LEU A 97 1.96 -0.63 -9.31
C LEU A 97 1.25 0.27 -8.30
N VAL A 98 0.79 -0.30 -7.18
CA VAL A 98 0.21 0.45 -6.07
C VAL A 98 1.26 1.36 -5.44
N CYS A 99 2.47 0.85 -5.19
CA CYS A 99 3.62 1.63 -4.74
C CYS A 99 3.90 2.83 -5.65
N ARG A 100 3.96 2.60 -6.97
CA ARG A 100 4.13 3.66 -7.97
C ARG A 100 3.02 4.73 -7.86
N SER A 101 1.76 4.32 -7.74
CA SER A 101 0.64 5.26 -7.61
C SER A 101 0.71 6.12 -6.35
N LEU A 102 1.38 5.65 -5.29
CA LEU A 102 1.58 6.42 -4.07
C LEU A 102 2.73 7.44 -4.21
N THR A 103 3.72 7.18 -5.06
CA THR A 103 4.95 7.99 -5.23
C THR A 103 5.03 8.83 -6.51
N ILE A 104 4.08 8.69 -7.45
CA ILE A 104 4.22 9.23 -8.82
C ILE A 104 4.34 10.76 -8.91
N ASP A 105 3.42 11.51 -8.29
CA ASP A 105 3.39 12.99 -8.31
C ASP A 105 2.57 13.50 -7.11
N LEU A 106 3.10 14.48 -6.37
CA LEU A 106 2.42 15.12 -5.24
C LEU A 106 1.09 15.79 -5.64
N ARG A 107 0.93 16.19 -6.92
CA ARG A 107 -0.30 16.79 -7.46
C ARG A 107 -1.44 15.79 -7.61
N ASN A 108 -1.13 14.50 -7.74
CA ASN A 108 -2.10 13.42 -7.94
C ASN A 108 -2.69 12.95 -6.61
N ALA A 109 -3.24 13.89 -5.82
CA ALA A 109 -3.68 13.63 -4.46
C ALA A 109 -4.79 12.56 -4.38
N ARG A 110 -5.64 12.43 -5.41
CA ARG A 110 -6.73 11.44 -5.42
C ARG A 110 -6.21 10.03 -5.64
N GLU A 111 -5.27 9.87 -6.57
CA GLU A 111 -4.59 8.59 -6.79
C GLU A 111 -3.83 8.14 -5.55
N ARG A 112 -3.02 9.02 -4.95
CA ARG A 112 -2.25 8.72 -3.73
C ARG A 112 -3.17 8.32 -2.58
N LEU A 113 -4.30 9.01 -2.41
CA LEU A 113 -5.28 8.69 -1.38
C LEU A 113 -5.93 7.31 -1.59
N GLU A 114 -6.32 6.95 -2.82
CA GLU A 114 -6.89 5.62 -3.07
C GLU A 114 -5.84 4.51 -2.96
N ALA A 115 -4.58 4.77 -3.32
CA ALA A 115 -3.46 3.84 -3.08
C ALA A 115 -3.26 3.60 -1.58
N TYR A 116 -3.20 4.67 -0.78
CA TYR A 116 -3.08 4.56 0.67
C TYR A 116 -4.27 3.79 1.29
N LYS A 117 -5.51 4.12 0.92
CA LYS A 117 -6.70 3.40 1.38
C LYS A 117 -6.66 1.91 1.01
N PHE A 118 -6.11 1.58 -0.15
CA PHE A 118 -5.93 0.20 -0.58
C PHE A 118 -4.90 -0.54 0.29
N ILE A 119 -3.72 0.05 0.53
CA ILE A 119 -2.69 -0.53 1.41
C ILE A 119 -3.26 -0.72 2.83
N ARG A 120 -3.94 0.30 3.38
CA ARG A 120 -4.60 0.22 4.68
C ARG A 120 -5.64 -0.90 4.74
N ARG A 121 -6.45 -1.05 3.68
CA ARG A 121 -7.42 -2.16 3.60
C ARG A 121 -6.72 -3.53 3.57
N LEU A 122 -5.61 -3.65 2.85
CA LEU A 122 -4.83 -4.89 2.80
C LEU A 122 -4.24 -5.24 4.16
N PHE A 123 -3.64 -4.27 4.83
CA PHE A 123 -3.11 -4.44 6.17
C PHE A 123 -4.17 -4.92 7.16
N LEU A 124 -5.37 -4.33 7.14
CA LEU A 124 -6.49 -4.75 8.00
C LEU A 124 -6.98 -6.19 7.73
N LEU A 125 -6.81 -6.70 6.51
CA LEU A 125 -7.22 -8.07 6.15
C LEU A 125 -6.11 -9.09 6.38
N TYR A 126 -4.86 -8.74 6.08
CA TYR A 126 -3.73 -9.66 6.05
C TYR A 126 -2.46 -9.04 6.68
N PRO A 127 -2.47 -8.70 7.98
CA PRO A 127 -1.36 -7.99 8.63
C PRO A 127 -0.03 -8.77 8.61
N GLN A 128 -0.10 -10.11 8.67
CA GLN A 128 1.09 -10.98 8.67
C GLN A 128 1.65 -11.25 7.26
N ARG A 129 0.89 -10.97 6.20
CA ARG A 129 1.29 -11.25 4.81
C ARG A 129 1.50 -9.98 3.99
N LEU A 130 1.66 -8.84 4.66
CA LEU A 130 1.87 -7.57 4.00
C LEU A 130 3.18 -7.62 3.16
N PRO A 131 3.17 -7.18 1.89
CA PRO A 131 4.38 -7.06 1.10
C PRO A 131 5.37 -6.04 1.68
N HIS A 132 6.65 -6.40 1.69
CA HIS A 132 7.74 -5.49 2.06
C HIS A 132 7.76 -4.22 1.19
N SER A 133 7.36 -4.32 -0.08
CA SER A 133 7.27 -3.18 -1.01
C SER A 133 6.39 -2.03 -0.48
N PHE A 134 5.30 -2.34 0.23
CA PHE A 134 4.47 -1.31 0.85
C PHE A 134 5.17 -0.64 2.01
N VAL A 135 5.81 -1.41 2.90
CA VAL A 135 6.54 -0.86 4.04
C VAL A 135 7.70 0.02 3.57
N TYR A 136 8.47 -0.41 2.57
CA TYR A 136 9.53 0.40 1.98
C TYR A 136 9.03 1.73 1.43
N VAL A 137 7.89 1.75 0.74
CA VAL A 137 7.35 3.00 0.20
C VAL A 137 6.80 3.91 1.29
N LEU A 138 6.10 3.35 2.28
CA LEU A 138 5.63 4.13 3.44
C LEU A 138 6.81 4.74 4.19
N ASP A 139 7.85 3.95 4.44
CA ASP A 139 9.09 4.39 5.08
C ASP A 139 9.79 5.47 4.27
N ALA A 140 9.94 5.28 2.95
CA ALA A 140 10.56 6.27 2.06
C ALA A 140 9.80 7.61 2.07
N ILE A 141 8.47 7.59 2.12
CA ILE A 141 7.65 8.81 2.23
C ILE A 141 7.91 9.52 3.56
N VAL A 142 7.93 8.78 4.67
CA VAL A 142 8.23 9.36 5.98
C VAL A 142 9.67 9.88 6.05
N ALA A 143 10.64 9.12 5.57
CA ALA A 143 12.04 9.55 5.51
C ALA A 143 12.24 10.82 4.66
N SER A 144 11.51 10.95 3.55
CA SER A 144 11.60 12.12 2.66
C SER A 144 11.09 13.41 3.31
N SER A 145 10.23 13.31 4.34
CA SER A 145 9.66 14.47 5.00
C SER A 145 10.70 15.34 5.73
N HIS A 146 11.79 14.72 6.20
CA HIS A 146 12.95 15.42 6.78
C HIS A 146 13.63 16.37 5.78
N PHE A 147 13.41 16.20 4.47
CA PHE A 147 13.96 17.07 3.42
C PHE A 147 12.98 18.14 2.91
N ILE A 148 11.72 18.17 3.38
CA ILE A 148 10.70 19.14 2.91
C ILE A 148 10.77 20.45 3.72
N SER A 149 11.96 20.82 4.17
CA SER A 149 12.29 22.17 4.65
C SER A 149 13.00 22.92 3.52
N ILE A 150 12.35 23.11 2.37
CA ILE A 150 12.91 23.97 1.32
C ILE A 150 12.90 25.40 1.86
N PRO A 151 14.05 26.04 2.15
CA PRO A 151 14.08 27.45 2.45
C PRO A 151 13.85 28.17 1.12
N ARG A 152 12.65 28.68 0.90
CA ARG A 152 12.46 29.66 -0.18
C ARG A 152 13.30 30.87 0.19
N THR A 153 14.30 31.16 -0.63
CA THR A 153 15.04 32.42 -0.58
C THR A 153 14.05 33.56 -0.82
N GLY A 154 13.88 34.43 0.17
CA GLY A 154 12.94 35.53 0.17
C GLY A 154 11.93 35.41 1.31
N ASN A 155 11.88 36.46 2.15
CA ASN A 155 11.19 36.76 3.41
C ASN A 155 9.72 36.28 3.63
N SER A 156 9.20 35.33 2.87
CA SER A 156 7.99 34.59 3.21
C SER A 156 8.34 33.42 4.13
N THR A 157 7.62 33.30 5.25
CA THR A 157 7.67 32.17 6.18
C THR A 157 7.79 30.83 5.44
N PRO A 158 8.65 29.89 5.90
CA PRO A 158 8.73 28.57 5.29
C PRO A 158 7.36 27.91 5.45
N ILE A 159 6.62 27.79 4.34
CA ILE A 159 5.42 26.97 4.31
C ILE A 159 5.93 25.52 4.33
N VAL A 160 6.14 24.99 5.54
CA VAL A 160 6.26 23.56 5.78
C VAL A 160 4.95 22.96 5.30
N ARG A 161 4.90 22.53 4.04
CA ARG A 161 3.80 21.71 3.56
C ARG A 161 3.99 20.36 4.21
N SER A 162 3.49 20.21 5.44
CA SER A 162 3.31 18.87 6.01
C SER A 162 2.39 18.13 5.04
N ASP A 163 2.96 17.20 4.28
CA ASP A 163 2.15 16.36 3.43
C ASP A 163 1.30 15.51 4.38
N GLN A 164 -0.01 15.72 4.39
CA GLN A 164 -0.93 14.92 5.22
C GLN A 164 -0.71 13.41 4.98
N MET A 165 -0.24 13.04 3.78
CA MET A 165 0.16 11.68 3.46
C MET A 165 1.30 11.16 4.35
N VAL A 166 2.28 11.98 4.73
CA VAL A 166 3.37 11.58 5.64
C VAL A 166 2.79 11.19 7.00
N LYS A 167 1.87 11.99 7.55
CA LYS A 167 1.19 11.67 8.80
C LYS A 167 0.41 10.35 8.69
N CYS A 168 -0.38 10.19 7.63
CA CYS A 168 -1.11 8.94 7.39
C CYS A 168 -0.19 7.72 7.21
N CYS A 169 0.94 7.88 6.52
CA CYS A 169 1.91 6.80 6.35
C CYS A 169 2.56 6.42 7.69
N LEU A 170 2.89 7.41 8.51
CA LEU A 170 3.43 7.18 9.85
C LEU A 170 2.41 6.47 10.76
N GLU A 171 1.16 6.92 10.77
CA GLU A 171 0.08 6.24 11.49
C GLU A 171 -0.02 4.77 11.09
N LEU A 172 0.04 4.47 9.78
CA LEU A 172 0.01 3.11 9.28
C LEU A 172 1.27 2.31 9.66
N LEU A 173 2.46 2.92 9.66
CA LEU A 173 3.68 2.28 10.14
C LEU A 173 3.58 1.95 11.65
N CYS A 174 3.00 2.84 12.45
CA CYS A 174 2.72 2.59 13.87
C CYS A 174 1.75 1.41 14.04
N GLU A 175 0.67 1.36 13.25
CA GLU A 175 -0.25 0.22 13.27
C GLU A 175 0.45 -1.10 12.89
N ILE A 176 1.33 -1.07 11.87
CA ILE A 176 2.14 -2.23 11.48
C ILE A 176 3.06 -2.66 12.63
N ALA A 177 3.69 -1.72 13.34
CA ALA A 177 4.56 -2.01 14.48
C ALA A 177 3.85 -2.78 15.60
N LEU A 178 2.55 -2.53 15.78
CA LEU A 178 1.73 -3.20 16.77
C LEU A 178 1.33 -4.62 16.37
N GLN A 179 1.10 -4.87 15.07
CA GLN A 179 0.59 -6.16 14.58
C GLN A 179 1.68 -7.11 14.06
N ASN A 180 2.69 -6.56 13.39
CA ASN A 180 3.79 -7.30 12.78
C ASN A 180 5.08 -6.45 12.83
N PRO A 181 5.77 -6.40 13.98
CA PRO A 181 6.99 -5.61 14.10
C PRO A 181 8.13 -6.13 13.22
N HIS A 182 8.20 -7.44 12.93
CA HIS A 182 9.28 -8.06 12.16
C HIS A 182 9.47 -7.43 10.78
N ILE A 183 8.38 -7.15 10.05
CA ILE A 183 8.49 -6.53 8.73
C ILE A 183 9.11 -5.12 8.78
N LEU A 184 8.96 -4.39 9.89
CA LEU A 184 9.57 -3.08 10.07
C LEU A 184 11.07 -3.17 10.30
N HIS A 185 11.52 -4.21 11.02
CA HIS A 185 12.93 -4.50 11.18
C HIS A 185 13.57 -4.83 9.83
N ASP A 186 12.95 -5.75 9.08
CA ASP A 186 13.46 -6.17 7.77
C ASP A 186 13.52 -5.00 6.78
N CYS A 187 12.54 -4.09 6.84
CA CYS A 187 12.52 -2.88 6.02
C CYS A 187 13.34 -1.71 6.59
N HIS A 188 13.95 -1.86 7.77
CA HIS A 188 14.74 -0.82 8.46
C HIS A 188 13.93 0.43 8.85
N ALA A 189 12.60 0.36 8.83
CA ALA A 189 11.69 1.47 9.07
C ALA A 189 11.73 1.99 10.51
N ILE A 190 12.15 1.14 11.47
CA ILE A 190 12.34 1.50 12.88
C ILE A 190 13.31 2.68 13.02
N ASN A 191 14.40 2.70 12.25
CA ASN A 191 15.39 3.77 12.30
C ASN A 191 14.83 5.10 11.79
N THR A 192 14.01 5.05 10.74
CA THR A 192 13.33 6.24 10.21
C THR A 192 12.35 6.79 11.24
N MET A 193 11.54 5.91 11.86
CA MET A 193 10.60 6.30 12.89
C MET A 193 11.30 6.91 14.11
N LEU A 194 12.43 6.34 14.57
CA LEU A 194 13.25 6.89 15.66
C LEU A 194 13.75 8.30 15.35
N LYS A 195 14.26 8.53 14.14
CA LYS A 195 14.69 9.86 13.70
C LYS A 195 13.52 10.84 13.66
N TYR A 196 12.39 10.39 13.12
CA TYR A 196 11.20 11.23 12.95
C TYR A 196 10.59 11.69 14.27
N ILE A 197 10.70 10.88 15.35
CA ILE A 197 10.25 11.29 16.70
C ILE A 197 10.90 12.58 17.17
N VAL A 198 12.18 12.79 16.84
CA VAL A 198 12.94 13.97 17.28
C VAL A 198 12.39 15.25 16.65
N ASP A 199 11.95 15.17 15.40
CA ASP A 199 11.45 16.31 14.62
C ASP A 199 9.93 16.53 14.77
N LEU A 200 9.23 15.63 15.46
CA LEU A 200 7.78 15.74 15.66
C LEU A 200 7.46 16.88 16.62
N GLU A 201 6.74 17.90 16.15
CA GLU A 201 6.25 19.01 17.00
C GLU A 201 5.00 18.62 17.83
N GLN A 202 4.16 17.71 17.32
CA GLN A 202 2.90 17.35 17.98
C GLN A 202 3.11 16.26 19.04
N ASP A 203 2.86 16.57 20.31
CA ASP A 203 3.11 15.67 21.44
C ASP A 203 2.31 14.36 21.37
N GLU A 204 1.02 14.42 21.02
CA GLU A 204 0.15 13.23 20.90
C GLU A 204 0.67 12.23 19.85
N LEU A 205 1.08 12.74 18.69
CA LEU A 205 1.64 11.92 17.62
C LEU A 205 3.01 11.37 18.05
N ARG A 206 3.85 12.19 18.70
CA ARG A 206 5.14 11.76 19.23
C ARG A 206 4.99 10.61 20.21
N GLU A 207 4.02 10.70 21.13
CA GLU A 207 3.72 9.66 22.12
C GLU A 207 3.26 8.36 21.44
N SER A 208 2.36 8.46 20.45
CA SER A 208 1.88 7.28 19.71
C SER A 208 3.00 6.52 18.98
N VAL A 209 3.95 7.24 18.38
CA VAL A 209 5.09 6.65 17.69
C VAL A 209 6.06 6.05 18.71
N LEU A 210 6.27 6.70 19.86
CA LEU A 210 7.10 6.18 20.94
C LEU A 210 6.54 4.86 21.48
N TYR A 211 5.23 4.76 21.73
CA TYR A 211 4.60 3.50 22.15
C TYR A 211 4.76 2.40 21.10
N ALA A 212 4.56 2.73 19.83
CA ALA A 212 4.72 1.77 18.73
C ALA A 212 6.16 1.23 18.66
N LEU A 213 7.17 2.10 18.84
CA LEU A 213 8.57 1.71 18.85
C LEU A 213 8.96 0.90 20.09
N LEU A 214 8.49 1.30 21.28
CA LEU A 214 8.72 0.53 22.51
C LEU A 214 8.12 -0.87 22.41
N HIS A 215 6.90 -0.98 21.88
CA HIS A 215 6.28 -2.29 21.63
C HIS A 215 7.08 -3.11 20.62
N ALA A 216 7.57 -2.50 19.53
CA ALA A 216 8.38 -3.19 18.55
C ALA A 216 9.66 -3.75 19.20
N VAL A 217 10.40 -2.91 19.95
CA VAL A 217 11.63 -3.31 20.65
C VAL A 217 11.37 -4.42 21.67
N ASP A 218 10.33 -4.30 22.49
CA ASP A 218 9.96 -5.34 23.47
C ASP A 218 9.73 -6.70 22.78
N ARG A 219 8.98 -6.70 21.67
CA ARG A 219 8.75 -7.91 20.88
C ARG A 219 10.01 -8.52 20.29
N PHE A 220 10.99 -7.72 19.85
CA PHE A 220 12.29 -8.24 19.41
C PHE A 220 13.06 -8.87 20.57
N THR A 221 13.10 -8.20 21.72
CA THR A 221 13.83 -8.71 22.89
C THR A 221 13.24 -10.01 23.45
N ILE A 222 11.91 -10.19 23.38
CA ILE A 222 11.26 -11.43 23.79
C ILE A 222 11.54 -12.57 22.79
N ASN A 223 11.58 -12.26 21.49
CA ASN A 223 11.82 -13.27 20.47
C ASN A 223 13.28 -13.74 20.41
N ASP A 224 14.27 -12.87 20.67
CA ASP A 224 15.68 -13.28 20.79
C ASP A 224 15.92 -14.15 22.05
N ASN A 225 15.11 -13.97 23.10
CA ASN A 225 15.16 -14.81 24.30
C ASN A 225 14.35 -16.13 24.17
N SER A 226 13.70 -16.36 23.03
CA SER A 226 12.93 -17.57 22.74
C SER A 226 13.49 -18.36 21.56
N GLU A 227 14.82 -18.38 21.40
CA GLU A 227 15.46 -19.58 20.84
C GLU A 227 15.03 -20.81 21.66
N PRO A 228 14.58 -21.90 21.01
CA PRO A 228 14.26 -23.12 21.73
C PRO A 228 15.55 -23.72 22.28
N THR A 229 15.70 -23.70 23.60
CA THR A 229 16.69 -24.52 24.29
C THR A 229 16.43 -26.00 24.00
N MET A 230 17.36 -26.58 23.23
CA MET A 230 17.95 -27.91 23.42
C MET A 230 17.03 -28.98 24.06
N ILE A 231 16.62 -29.97 23.25
CA ILE A 231 16.58 -31.35 23.74
C ILE A 231 17.90 -31.98 23.35
N ASP A 232 18.85 -31.94 24.29
CA ASP A 232 19.88 -32.97 24.39
C ASP A 232 19.16 -34.30 24.67
N SER A 233 19.20 -35.22 23.72
CA SER A 233 19.12 -36.64 24.03
C SER A 233 20.41 -37.29 23.54
N VAL A 234 21.43 -37.19 24.39
CA VAL A 234 22.39 -38.24 24.76
C VAL A 234 22.30 -39.50 23.89
N ASP A 235 23.33 -39.73 23.09
CA ASP A 235 23.69 -41.06 22.60
C ASP A 235 23.91 -42.02 23.78
N PRO A 236 23.21 -43.17 23.87
CA PRO A 236 23.56 -44.20 24.84
C PRO A 236 24.26 -45.41 24.23
N ASN A 237 24.49 -45.49 22.91
CA ASN A 237 25.02 -46.71 22.29
C ASN A 237 26.00 -46.45 21.14
N GLY A 238 27.27 -46.24 21.49
CA GLY A 238 28.33 -46.98 20.80
C GLY A 238 28.39 -48.40 21.40
N PRO A 239 28.51 -49.44 20.58
CA PRO A 239 29.79 -50.16 20.63
C PRO A 239 30.32 -50.66 19.28
N ALA A 240 31.65 -50.63 19.22
CA ALA A 240 32.59 -51.58 18.61
C ALA A 240 32.13 -52.47 17.44
N LEU A 241 32.62 -52.15 16.23
CA LEU A 241 33.46 -53.00 15.37
C LEU A 241 33.97 -52.20 14.17
#